data_AF-A0A2V9MG54-F1
#
_entry.id   AF-A0A2V9MG54-F1
#
_cell.length_a   1.000
_cell.length_b   1.000
_cell.length_c   1.000
_cell.angle_alpha   90.00
_cell.angle_beta   90.00
_cell.angle_gamma   90.00
#
_symmetry.space_group_name_H-M   'P 1'
#
loop_
_entity.id
_entity.type
_entity.pdbx_description
1 polymer ?
#
loop_
_entity_poly.entity_id
_entity_poly.type
_entity_poly.pdbx_seq_one_letter_code
_entity_poly.pdbx_strand_id
1 'polypeptide(L)'
;MEKYPSLNIQVYSIWFSMLPWDSPLAFPSAQKTMSDPRVTHFWDKEKIAGRWFKENVTPDYQGTLIWDVYYLYGAEAEWSNTPQPLLIWGRTIMDKHQELSQEISRLAGEKIKNRAAHLQSRYSNGFLSKRELKVILIEGGFGGGRAGSRSRSSQRRGPASAVGLRQICG
;
A
#
# COMPACT_ATOMS: atom_id res chain seq x y z
N MET A 1 -1.95 7.90 6.11
CA MET A 1 -1.59 7.94 4.68
C MET A 1 -1.34 9.38 4.19
N GLU A 2 -1.97 10.38 4.81
CA GLU A 2 -1.69 11.82 4.64
C GLU A 2 -0.23 12.22 4.85
N LYS A 3 0.48 11.54 5.76
CA LYS A 3 1.91 11.76 6.03
C LYS A 3 2.82 11.55 4.80
N TYR A 4 2.39 10.72 3.85
CA TYR A 4 3.15 10.40 2.63
C TYR A 4 2.26 10.49 1.38
N PRO A 5 1.92 11.70 0.92
CA PRO A 5 0.98 11.89 -0.19
C PRO A 5 1.58 11.49 -1.54
N SER A 6 2.90 11.52 -1.68
CA SER A 6 3.64 11.13 -2.89
C SER A 6 4.06 9.65 -2.91
N LEU A 7 3.72 8.90 -1.85
CA LEU A 7 3.94 7.46 -1.81
C LEU A 7 2.91 6.78 -2.71
N ASN A 8 3.41 6.03 -3.70
CA ASN A 8 2.59 5.31 -4.66
C ASN A 8 2.23 3.95 -4.05
N ILE A 9 1.25 3.98 -3.15
CA ILE A 9 0.70 2.79 -2.49
C ILE A 9 -0.75 2.62 -2.92
N GLN A 10 -1.14 1.40 -3.28
CA GLN A 10 -2.52 1.01 -3.55
C GLN A 10 -3.00 0.14 -2.39
N VAL A 11 -4.20 0.42 -1.88
CA VAL A 11 -4.78 -0.35 -0.78
C VAL A 11 -6.04 -1.05 -1.27
N TYR A 12 -6.17 -2.34 -0.99
CA TYR A 12 -7.37 -3.13 -1.23
C TYR A 12 -7.96 -3.55 0.10
N SER A 13 -9.15 -3.04 0.43
CA SER A 13 -9.85 -3.35 1.67
C SER A 13 -11.01 -4.27 1.37
N ILE A 14 -10.92 -5.52 1.82
CA ILE A 14 -11.92 -6.56 1.57
C ILE A 14 -12.70 -6.79 2.85
N TRP A 15 -14.02 -6.65 2.74
CA TRP A 15 -14.94 -6.67 3.87
C TRP A 15 -15.87 -7.87 3.77
N PHE A 16 -16.13 -8.51 4.91
CA PHE A 16 -17.11 -9.59 4.99
C PHE A 16 -17.68 -9.69 6.42
N SER A 17 -18.86 -10.31 6.54
CA SER A 17 -19.49 -10.59 7.84
C SER A 17 -18.75 -11.74 8.53
N MET A 18 -18.07 -11.47 9.64
CA MET A 18 -17.44 -12.51 10.46
C MET A 18 -18.32 -12.91 11.64
N LEU A 19 -18.99 -11.95 12.28
CA LEU A 19 -19.85 -12.17 13.44
C LEU A 19 -21.34 -12.21 13.06
N PRO A 20 -22.20 -12.86 13.87
CA PRO A 20 -23.62 -13.03 13.57
C PRO A 20 -24.40 -11.72 13.36
N TRP A 21 -23.95 -10.62 13.95
CA TRP A 21 -24.59 -9.31 13.86
C TRP A 21 -24.01 -8.40 12.76
N ASP A 22 -23.01 -8.87 12.02
CA ASP A 22 -22.43 -8.10 10.92
C ASP A 22 -23.39 -8.02 9.74
N SER A 23 -23.75 -6.81 9.35
CA SER A 23 -24.69 -6.58 8.25
C SER A 23 -24.01 -5.97 7.03
N PRO A 24 -24.28 -6.46 5.80
CA PRO A 24 -23.87 -5.79 4.58
C PRO A 24 -24.36 -4.33 4.49
N LEU A 25 -25.44 -3.98 5.20
CA LEU A 25 -25.95 -2.61 5.28
C LEU A 25 -24.98 -1.64 5.96
N ALA A 26 -24.03 -2.15 6.76
CA ALA A 26 -22.99 -1.34 7.38
C ALA A 26 -21.76 -1.13 6.46
N PHE A 27 -21.70 -1.79 5.30
CA PHE A 27 -20.59 -1.65 4.34
C PHE A 27 -20.35 -0.20 3.88
N PRO A 28 -21.38 0.61 3.55
CA PRO A 28 -21.17 2.02 3.21
C PRO A 28 -20.52 2.84 4.34
N SER A 29 -20.82 2.51 5.60
CA SER A 29 -20.20 3.14 6.76
C SER A 29 -18.74 2.69 6.94
N ALA A 30 -18.46 1.40 6.75
CA ALA A 30 -17.10 0.85 6.80
C ALA A 30 -16.18 1.47 5.73
N GLN A 31 -16.72 1.75 4.53
CA GLN A 31 -15.98 2.47 3.49
C GLN A 31 -15.56 3.86 3.94
N LYS A 32 -16.43 4.59 4.65
CA LYS A 32 -16.13 5.94 5.14
C LYS A 32 -14.99 5.96 6.19
N THR A 33 -14.78 4.87 6.93
CA THR A 33 -13.67 4.76 7.89
C THR A 33 -12.29 4.78 7.21
N MET A 34 -12.21 4.39 5.93
CA MET A 34 -10.97 4.43 5.15
C MET A 34 -11.17 5.18 3.82
N SER A 35 -11.56 6.45 3.89
CA SER A 35 -11.93 7.27 2.73
C SER A 35 -10.77 7.78 1.86
N ASP A 36 -9.53 7.30 2.07
CA ASP A 36 -8.39 7.73 1.25
C ASP A 36 -8.59 7.23 -0.20
N PRO A 37 -8.39 8.08 -1.22
CA PRO A 37 -8.65 7.71 -2.63
C PRO A 37 -7.77 6.57 -3.15
N ARG A 38 -6.69 6.22 -2.45
CA ARG A 38 -5.86 5.05 -2.75
C ARG A 38 -6.45 3.73 -2.25
N VAL A 39 -7.59 3.76 -1.56
CA VAL A 39 -8.27 2.58 -1.03
C VAL A 39 -9.38 2.17 -1.99
N THR A 40 -9.30 0.95 -2.50
CA THR A 40 -10.38 0.28 -3.22
C THR A 40 -11.04 -0.71 -2.28
N HIS A 41 -12.35 -0.60 -2.14
CA HIS A 41 -13.14 -1.43 -1.23
C HIS A 41 -13.87 -2.53 -1.99
N PHE A 42 -13.86 -3.75 -1.44
CA PHE A 42 -14.59 -4.89 -1.95
C PHE A 42 -15.46 -5.51 -0.87
N TRP A 43 -16.65 -5.94 -1.26
CA TRP A 43 -17.52 -6.76 -0.43
C TRP A 43 -17.37 -8.22 -0.85
N ASP A 44 -16.99 -9.08 0.08
CA ASP A 44 -16.76 -10.51 -0.14
C ASP A 44 -17.76 -11.34 0.69
N LYS A 45 -19.01 -11.37 0.22
CA LYS A 45 -20.10 -12.11 0.90
C LYS A 45 -19.73 -13.56 1.19
N GLU A 46 -19.04 -14.18 0.25
CA GLU A 46 -18.69 -15.60 0.30
C GLU A 46 -17.42 -15.85 1.10
N LYS A 47 -16.68 -14.81 1.51
CA LYS A 47 -15.41 -14.89 2.22
C LYS A 47 -14.31 -15.65 1.45
N ILE A 48 -14.32 -15.52 0.13
CA ILE A 48 -13.37 -16.16 -0.79
C ILE A 48 -11.94 -15.73 -0.45
N ALA A 49 -11.71 -14.43 -0.24
CA ALA A 49 -10.39 -13.90 0.06
C ALA A 49 -9.85 -14.44 1.39
N GLY A 50 -10.69 -14.45 2.44
CA GLY A 50 -10.30 -14.95 3.76
C GLY A 50 -9.90 -16.43 3.76
N ARG A 51 -10.54 -17.27 2.94
CA ARG A 51 -10.11 -18.67 2.78
C ARG A 51 -8.83 -18.76 1.96
N TRP A 52 -8.79 -18.08 0.83
CA TRP A 52 -7.65 -18.12 -0.08
C TRP A 52 -6.34 -17.66 0.59
N PHE A 53 -6.37 -16.56 1.35
CA PHE A 53 -5.19 -16.06 2.06
C PHE A 53 -4.75 -16.97 3.21
N LYS A 54 -5.71 -17.61 3.89
CA LYS A 54 -5.42 -18.65 4.88
C LYS A 54 -4.69 -19.82 4.23
N GLU A 55 -5.15 -20.28 3.08
CA GLU A 55 -4.61 -21.47 2.41
C GLU A 55 -3.24 -21.21 1.74
N ASN A 56 -3.07 -20.05 1.10
CA ASN A 56 -1.94 -19.81 0.20
C ASN A 56 -0.85 -18.92 0.80
N VAL A 57 -1.16 -18.11 1.81
CA VAL A 57 -0.22 -17.12 2.38
C VAL A 57 0.07 -17.38 3.85
N THR A 58 -0.93 -17.85 4.61
CA THR A 58 -0.83 -18.06 6.06
C THR A 58 -1.29 -19.46 6.47
N PRO A 59 -0.73 -20.54 5.88
CA PRO A 59 -1.20 -21.91 6.11
C PRO A 59 -1.08 -22.35 7.57
N ASP A 60 -0.14 -21.77 8.32
CA ASP A 60 0.10 -22.05 9.74
C ASP A 60 -0.96 -21.43 10.66
N TYR A 61 -1.85 -20.58 10.13
CA TYR A 61 -2.96 -20.03 10.89
C TYR A 61 -3.99 -21.13 11.21
N GLN A 62 -4.24 -21.35 12.50
CA GLN A 62 -5.08 -22.45 12.98
C GLN A 62 -6.58 -22.28 12.70
N GLY A 63 -7.03 -21.07 12.33
CA GLY A 63 -8.43 -20.83 11.97
C GLY A 63 -8.76 -21.30 10.55
N THR A 64 -10.01 -21.67 10.30
CA THR A 64 -10.49 -22.07 8.97
C THR A 64 -10.59 -20.90 7.99
N LEU A 65 -10.58 -19.66 8.50
CA LEU A 65 -10.73 -18.44 7.74
C LEU A 65 -9.96 -17.31 8.41
N ILE A 66 -9.11 -16.62 7.65
CA ILE A 66 -8.35 -15.48 8.17
C ILE A 66 -9.12 -14.17 7.95
N TRP A 67 -9.10 -13.33 8.98
CA TRP A 67 -9.79 -12.04 9.04
C TRP A 67 -9.03 -11.12 9.98
N ASP A 68 -9.33 -9.82 9.95
CA ASP A 68 -8.61 -8.78 10.69
C ASP A 68 -7.09 -8.90 10.52
N VAL A 69 -6.67 -8.93 9.26
CA VAL A 69 -5.28 -9.16 8.84
C VAL A 69 -4.91 -8.18 7.74
N TYR A 70 -3.65 -7.79 7.69
CA TYR A 70 -3.07 -7.07 6.54
C TYR A 70 -1.92 -7.85 5.92
N TYR A 71 -1.70 -7.59 4.63
CA TYR A 71 -0.57 -8.05 3.84
C TYR A 71 0.01 -6.86 3.09
N LEU A 72 1.31 -6.63 3.21
CA LEU A 72 2.03 -5.58 2.49
C LEU A 72 2.99 -6.21 1.49
N TYR A 73 2.81 -5.86 0.23
CA TYR A 73 3.60 -6.35 -0.89
C TYR A 73 4.47 -5.24 -1.47
N GLY A 74 5.65 -5.63 -1.94
CA GLY A 74 6.58 -4.73 -2.62
C GLY A 74 6.03 -4.16 -3.93
N ALA A 75 6.66 -3.12 -4.45
CA ALA A 75 6.29 -2.50 -5.74
C ALA A 75 6.61 -3.40 -6.95
N GLU A 76 7.50 -4.36 -6.72
CA GLU A 76 7.92 -5.45 -7.60
C GLU A 76 7.04 -6.69 -7.46
N ALA A 77 5.97 -6.64 -6.66
CA ALA A 77 5.14 -7.80 -6.43
C ALA A 77 4.39 -8.24 -7.70
N GLU A 78 4.53 -9.51 -8.04
CA GLU A 78 3.85 -10.12 -9.18
C GLU A 78 2.58 -10.83 -8.71
N TRP A 79 1.44 -10.40 -9.24
CA TRP A 79 0.11 -10.92 -8.91
C TRP A 79 -0.23 -12.13 -9.77
N SER A 80 0.50 -13.23 -9.54
CA SER A 80 0.22 -14.54 -10.15
C SER A 80 -0.58 -15.43 -9.17
N ASN A 81 -0.18 -16.68 -8.97
CA ASN A 81 -0.87 -17.62 -8.08
C ASN A 81 -0.68 -17.29 -6.59
N THR A 82 0.41 -16.65 -6.19
CA THR A 82 0.60 -16.14 -4.83
C THR A 82 1.45 -14.89 -4.93
N PRO A 83 0.93 -13.70 -4.57
CA PRO A 83 1.68 -12.47 -4.73
C PRO A 83 2.99 -12.51 -3.94
N GLN A 84 4.09 -12.18 -4.61
CA GLN A 84 5.42 -12.12 -4.02
C GLN A 84 6.23 -10.98 -4.67
N PRO A 85 7.09 -10.26 -3.92
CA PRO A 85 7.45 -10.55 -2.53
C PRO A 85 6.44 -9.96 -1.53
N LEU A 86 6.04 -10.79 -0.56
CA LEU A 86 5.37 -10.34 0.66
C LEU A 86 6.41 -9.73 1.59
N LEU A 87 6.28 -8.43 1.91
CA LEU A 87 7.21 -7.73 2.80
C LEU A 87 6.90 -8.03 4.26
N ILE A 88 5.62 -7.89 4.63
CA ILE A 88 5.14 -8.13 5.98
C ILE A 88 3.64 -8.43 5.95
N TRP A 89 3.19 -9.23 6.91
CA TRP A 89 1.78 -9.41 7.20
C TRP A 89 1.58 -9.44 8.72
N GLY A 90 0.34 -9.24 9.18
CA GLY A 90 0.06 -9.28 10.61
C GLY A 90 -1.42 -9.20 10.96
N ARG A 91 -1.73 -9.67 12.17
CA ARG A 91 -3.06 -9.60 12.80
C ARG A 91 -2.92 -9.46 14.33
N THR A 92 -3.86 -8.81 15.03
CA THR A 92 -4.95 -7.97 14.50
C THR A 92 -4.39 -6.71 13.84
N ILE A 93 -5.15 -6.06 12.94
CA ILE A 93 -4.65 -4.82 12.30
C ILE A 93 -4.45 -3.72 13.36
N MET A 94 -5.26 -3.72 14.43
CA MET A 94 -5.11 -2.78 15.54
C MET A 94 -3.79 -2.98 16.30
N ASP A 95 -3.47 -4.22 16.68
CA ASP A 95 -2.25 -4.51 17.45
C ASP A 95 -0.99 -4.23 16.62
N LYS A 96 -1.09 -4.44 15.31
CA LYS A 96 0.05 -4.37 14.38
C LYS A 96 0.15 -3.06 13.60
N HIS A 97 -0.67 -2.06 13.93
CA HIS A 97 -0.66 -0.78 13.22
C HIS A 97 0.70 -0.06 13.27
N GLN A 98 1.45 -0.21 14.37
CA GLN A 98 2.78 0.40 14.52
C GLN A 98 3.80 -0.24 13.58
N GLU A 99 3.87 -1.58 13.54
CA GLU A 99 4.76 -2.34 12.65
C GLU A 99 4.44 -2.01 11.18
N LEU A 100 3.16 -2.03 10.80
CA LEU A 100 2.73 -1.63 9.47
C LEU A 100 3.13 -0.18 9.15
N SER A 101 2.96 0.75 10.11
CA SER A 101 3.33 2.15 9.89
C SER A 101 4.84 2.33 9.73
N GLN A 102 5.65 1.60 10.50
CA GLN A 102 7.11 1.65 10.40
C GLN A 102 7.56 1.15 9.03
N GLU A 103 6.98 0.06 8.54
CA GLU A 103 7.34 -0.51 7.25
C GLU A 103 6.93 0.41 6.08
N ILE A 104 5.76 1.04 6.16
CA ILE A 104 5.36 2.08 5.20
C ILE A 104 6.34 3.28 5.23
N SER A 105 6.79 3.69 6.42
CA SER A 105 7.80 4.73 6.57
C SER A 105 9.16 4.33 5.99
N ARG A 106 9.56 3.06 6.13
CA ARG A 106 10.79 2.50 5.53
C ARG A 106 10.72 2.58 4.00
N LEU A 107 9.63 2.11 3.40
CA LEU A 107 9.41 2.17 1.95
C LEU A 107 9.43 3.61 1.42
N ALA A 108 8.81 4.55 2.16
CA ALA A 108 8.86 5.96 1.81
C ALA A 108 10.29 6.52 1.86
N GLY A 109 11.06 6.18 2.91
CA GLY A 109 12.45 6.58 3.07
C GLY A 109 13.36 6.05 1.96
N GLU A 110 13.23 4.77 1.59
CA GLU A 110 13.98 4.17 0.49
C GLU A 110 13.71 4.85 -0.85
N LYS A 111 12.44 5.18 -1.12
CA LYS A 111 12.07 5.90 -2.34
C LYS A 111 12.74 7.28 -2.41
N ILE A 112 12.80 8.01 -1.29
CA ILE A 112 13.46 9.32 -1.21
C ILE A 112 14.97 9.17 -1.47
N LYS A 113 15.63 8.20 -0.82
CA LYS A 113 17.06 7.93 -1.00
C LYS A 113 17.39 7.56 -2.44
N ASN A 114 16.61 6.65 -3.04
CA ASN A 114 16.82 6.22 -4.43
C ASN A 114 16.65 7.37 -5.43
N ARG A 115 15.65 8.24 -5.22
CA ARG A 115 15.48 9.45 -6.04
C ARG A 115 16.66 10.40 -5.90
N ALA A 116 17.14 10.64 -4.67
CA ALA A 116 18.30 11.49 -4.43
C ALA A 116 19.57 10.93 -5.11
N ALA A 117 19.83 9.63 -4.97
CA ALA A 117 20.96 8.96 -5.64
C ALA A 117 20.88 9.07 -7.17
N HIS A 118 19.69 8.88 -7.75
CA HIS A 118 19.49 9.04 -9.19
C HIS A 118 19.77 10.48 -9.66
N LEU A 119 19.30 11.49 -8.92
CA LEU A 119 19.55 12.89 -9.25
C LEU A 119 21.03 13.27 -9.11
N GLN A 120 21.72 12.75 -8.09
CA GLN A 120 23.16 12.94 -7.93
C GLN A 120 23.94 12.31 -9.08
N SER A 121 23.61 11.09 -9.49
CA SER A 121 24.23 10.45 -10.65
C SER A 121 24.04 11.27 -11.93
N ARG A 122 22.84 11.81 -12.16
CA ARG A 122 22.55 12.69 -13.31
C ARG A 122 23.37 13.98 -13.28
N TYR A 123 23.60 14.56 -12.10
CA TYR A 123 24.48 15.71 -11.92
C TYR A 123 25.94 15.37 -12.25
N SER A 124 26.47 14.28 -11.67
CA SER A 124 27.84 13.82 -11.92
C SER A 124 28.09 13.50 -13.41
N ASN A 125 27.08 12.98 -14.10
CA ASN A 125 27.14 12.68 -15.54
C ASN A 125 26.84 13.90 -16.43
N GLY A 126 26.74 15.11 -15.88
CA GLY A 126 26.51 16.35 -16.64
C GLY A 126 25.10 16.52 -17.24
N PHE A 127 24.17 15.60 -16.95
CA PHE A 127 22.79 15.66 -17.42
C PHE A 127 21.89 16.60 -16.59
N LEU A 128 22.37 17.04 -15.42
CA LEU A 128 21.74 18.07 -14.60
C LEU A 128 22.82 19.07 -14.18
N SER A 129 22.49 20.35 -14.21
CA SER A 129 23.33 21.39 -13.61
C SER A 129 23.15 21.43 -12.08
N LYS A 130 24.12 22.05 -11.39
CA LYS A 130 24.05 22.28 -9.93
C LYS A 130 22.82 23.12 -9.54
N ARG A 131 22.36 24.03 -10.41
CA ARG A 131 21.18 24.87 -10.17
C ARG A 131 19.91 24.02 -10.24
N GLU A 132 19.76 23.18 -11.25
CA GLU A 132 18.61 22.28 -11.41
C GLU A 132 18.52 21.26 -10.27
N LEU A 133 19.65 20.65 -9.87
CA LEU A 133 19.68 19.74 -8.72
C LEU A 133 19.19 20.42 -7.44
N LYS A 134 19.62 21.65 -7.18
CA LYS A 134 19.22 22.42 -5.99
C LYS A 134 17.72 22.74 -5.99
N VAL A 135 17.15 23.13 -7.14
CA VAL A 135 15.70 23.37 -7.28
C VAL A 135 14.92 22.10 -7.01
N ILE A 136 15.28 20.97 -7.64
CA ILE A 136 14.55 19.70 -7.50
C ILE A 136 14.61 19.14 -6.06
N LEU A 137 15.73 19.32 -5.36
CA LEU A 137 15.86 18.88 -3.96
C LEU A 137 15.06 19.77 -2.99
N ILE A 138 14.93 21.07 -3.28
CA ILE A 138 14.13 22.01 -2.49
C ILE A 138 12.63 21.79 -2.75
N GLU A 139 12.20 21.69 -4.01
CA GLU A 139 10.79 21.44 -4.38
C GLU A 139 10.33 20.00 -4.09
N GLY A 140 11.26 19.04 -4.02
CA GLY A 140 10.97 17.65 -3.69
C GLY A 140 10.71 17.38 -2.20
N GLY A 141 10.99 18.36 -1.32
CA GLY A 141 10.73 18.30 0.11
C GLY A 141 9.58 19.23 0.50
N PHE A 142 8.40 18.65 0.76
CA PHE A 142 7.19 19.32 1.27
C PHE A 142 6.53 20.39 0.37
N GLY A 143 5.28 20.13 -0.04
CA GLY A 143 4.34 21.15 -0.56
C GLY A 143 4.00 21.00 -2.04
N GLY A 144 2.70 20.89 -2.35
CA GLY A 144 2.20 20.58 -3.68
C GLY A 144 2.34 21.71 -4.71
N GLY A 145 2.30 21.34 -6.00
CA GLY A 145 2.24 22.30 -7.10
C GLY A 145 2.52 21.69 -8.48
N ARG A 146 1.45 21.38 -9.21
CA ARG A 146 1.29 21.21 -10.68
C ARG A 146 2.45 20.60 -11.47
N ALA A 147 2.24 19.36 -11.91
CA ALA A 147 3.03 18.75 -12.99
C ALA A 147 2.38 19.02 -14.36
N GLY A 148 3.02 19.87 -15.15
CA GLY A 148 2.91 19.87 -16.61
C GLY A 148 3.55 18.62 -17.20
N SER A 149 2.98 18.17 -18.31
CA SER A 149 3.25 16.90 -18.99
C SER A 149 4.67 16.78 -19.57
N ARG A 150 5.21 15.55 -19.54
CA ARG A 150 5.94 14.91 -20.66
C ARG A 150 6.18 13.43 -20.38
N SER A 151 5.81 12.60 -21.36
CA SER A 151 5.95 11.15 -21.34
C SER A 151 7.41 10.71 -21.50
N ARG A 152 7.84 9.74 -20.70
CA ARG A 152 8.85 8.75 -21.07
C ARG A 152 8.45 7.39 -20.50
N SER A 153 8.42 6.39 -21.38
CA SER A 153 8.27 4.98 -21.06
C SER A 153 9.54 4.51 -20.33
N SER A 154 9.51 4.52 -19.01
CA SER A 154 10.36 3.66 -18.19
C SER A 154 9.47 2.53 -17.68
N GLN A 155 9.98 1.30 -17.69
CA GLN A 155 9.39 0.13 -17.04
C GLN A 155 8.82 0.54 -15.68
N ARG A 156 7.50 0.75 -15.61
CA ARG A 156 6.86 1.24 -14.40
C ARG A 156 6.76 0.05 -13.46
N ARG A 157 7.62 0.00 -12.45
CA ARG A 157 7.33 -0.81 -11.26
C ARG A 157 5.96 -0.35 -10.74
N GLY A 158 5.08 -1.31 -10.48
CA GLY A 158 3.72 -1.04 -10.01
C GLY A 158 3.72 -0.29 -8.67
N PRO A 159 2.57 0.24 -8.23
CA PRO A 159 2.46 0.70 -6.85
C PRO A 159 2.76 -0.44 -5.88
N ALA A 160 3.42 -0.13 -4.76
CA ALA A 160 3.40 -1.05 -3.62
C ALA A 160 1.94 -1.27 -3.23
N SER A 161 1.58 -2.50 -2.85
CA SER A 161 0.18 -2.85 -2.64
C SER A 161 -0.03 -3.40 -1.25
N ALA A 162 -1.06 -2.91 -0.56
CA ALA A 162 -1.48 -3.42 0.74
C ALA A 162 -2.88 -4.02 0.60
N VAL A 163 -3.06 -5.25 1.07
CA VAL A 163 -4.37 -5.91 1.17
C VAL A 163 -4.75 -5.97 2.63
N GLY A 164 -5.91 -5.43 2.98
CA GLY A 164 -6.53 -5.57 4.30
C GLY A 164 -7.78 -6.42 4.20
N LEU A 165 -7.88 -7.46 5.03
CA LEU A 165 -9.11 -8.22 5.21
C LEU A 165 -9.73 -7.79 6.55
N ARG A 166 -10.91 -7.18 6.50
CA ARG A 166 -11.58 -6.61 7.68
C ARG A 166 -12.97 -7.19 7.87
N GLN A 167 -13.37 -7.26 9.13
CA GLN A 167 -14.75 -7.48 9.52
C GLN A 167 -15.56 -6.18 9.33
N ILE A 168 -16.83 -6.29 8.96
CA ILE A 168 -17.80 -5.20 9.10
C ILE A 168 -18.37 -5.22 10.51
N CYS A 169 -18.26 -4.13 11.28
CA CYS A 169 -19.01 -3.99 12.53
C CYS A 169 -20.38 -3.38 12.23
N GLY A 170 -21.45 -4.10 12.58
CA GLY A 170 -22.85 -3.64 12.56
C GLY A 170 -23.28 -2.99 13.86
#